data_AF-A0A7C9J053-F1
#
_entry.id   AF-A0A7C9J053-F1
#
_cell.length_a   1.000
_cell.length_b   1.000
_cell.length_c   1.000
_cell.angle_alpha   90.00
_cell.angle_beta   90.00
_cell.angle_gamma   90.00
#
_symmetry.space_group_name_H-M   'P 1'
#
loop_
_entity.id
_entity.type
_entity.pdbx_description
1 polymer ?
#
loop_
_entity_poly.entity_id
_entity_poly.type
_entity_poly.pdbx_seq_one_letter_code
_entity_poly.pdbx_strand_id
1 'polypeptide(L)'
;MTTSIQSIQVILAKMQAALDDPAVADRPELTHLLQQQRGRLNSGDYGTGLRHLQGLLSRYALTHAFDVPSSVQRLNVELIRQLRGFDVLLATQR
;
A
#
# COMPACT_ATOMS: atom_id res chain seq x y z
N MET A 1 15.86 12.42 -13.28
CA MET A 1 14.68 12.12 -12.44
C MET A 1 15.09 11.12 -11.38
N THR A 2 15.11 11.49 -10.10
CA THR A 2 15.39 10.58 -8.98
C THR A 2 14.15 9.74 -8.71
N THR A 3 14.17 8.45 -9.08
CA THR A 3 13.17 7.48 -8.62
C THR A 3 13.39 7.22 -7.13
N SER A 4 12.73 8.03 -6.28
CA SER A 4 12.82 7.88 -4.83
C SER A 4 12.01 6.67 -4.37
N ILE A 5 12.68 5.51 -4.30
CA ILE A 5 12.12 4.31 -3.67
C ILE A 5 12.22 4.50 -2.15
N GLN A 6 11.07 4.49 -1.50
CA GLN A 6 10.97 4.54 -0.05
C GLN A 6 11.33 3.18 0.53
N SER A 7 12.00 3.22 1.69
CA SER A 7 12.23 2.00 2.46
C SER A 7 10.90 1.38 2.88
N ILE A 8 10.90 0.04 3.01
CA ILE A 8 9.74 -0.72 3.50
C ILE A 8 9.20 -0.15 4.82
N GLN A 9 10.07 0.36 5.70
CA GLN A 9 9.66 0.97 6.97
C GLN A 9 8.75 2.19 6.79
N VAL A 10 8.97 3.00 5.76
CA VAL A 10 8.10 4.15 5.46
C VAL A 10 6.71 3.66 5.04
N ILE A 11 6.63 2.60 4.24
CA ILE A 11 5.34 2.00 3.85
C ILE A 11 4.64 1.40 5.07
N LEU A 12 5.35 0.65 5.91
CA LEU A 12 4.80 0.08 7.14
C LEU A 12 4.29 1.17 8.09
N ALA A 13 5.00 2.29 8.21
CA ALA A 13 4.55 3.44 9.00
C ALA A 13 3.29 4.09 8.43
N LYS A 14 3.18 4.22 7.10
CA LYS A 14 1.95 4.72 6.45
C LYS A 14 0.78 3.76 6.59
N MET A 15 1.03 2.45 6.58
CA MET A 15 0.01 1.45 6.88
C MET A 15 -0.47 1.53 8.32
N GLN A 16 0.44 1.74 9.29
CA GLN A 16 0.06 2.00 10.68
C GLN A 16 -0.79 3.27 10.78
N ALA A 17 -0.38 4.37 10.14
CA ALA A 17 -1.16 5.60 10.14
C ALA A 17 -2.56 5.44 9.51
N ALA A 18 -2.72 4.54 8.53
CA ALA A 18 -4.03 4.18 8.00
C ALA A 18 -4.84 3.32 8.96
N LEU A 19 -4.21 2.40 9.69
CA LEU A 19 -4.86 1.59 10.73
C LEU A 19 -5.30 2.42 11.94
N ASP A 20 -4.62 3.52 12.22
CA ASP A 20 -4.95 4.45 13.31
C ASP A 20 -6.05 5.46 12.92
N ASP A 21 -6.49 5.47 11.65
CA ASP A 21 -7.57 6.34 11.18
C ASP A 21 -8.93 5.82 11.68
N PRO A 22 -9.72 6.63 12.42
CA PRO A 22 -11.04 6.22 12.88
C PRO A 22 -11.97 5.74 11.76
N ALA A 23 -11.88 6.36 10.57
CA ALA A 23 -12.70 5.96 9.42
C ALA A 23 -12.32 4.58 8.85
N VAL A 24 -11.13 4.08 9.17
CA VAL A 24 -10.70 2.72 8.87
C VAL A 24 -11.14 1.76 9.97
N ALA A 25 -11.11 2.19 11.24
CA ALA A 25 -11.60 1.40 12.37
C ALA A 25 -13.09 1.04 12.24
N ASP A 26 -13.90 1.92 11.65
CA ASP A 26 -15.31 1.66 11.34
C ASP A 26 -15.53 0.65 10.20
N ARG A 27 -14.44 0.18 9.57
CA ARG A 27 -14.45 -0.73 8.41
C ARG A 27 -13.63 -1.99 8.72
N PRO A 28 -14.23 -3.00 9.38
CA PRO A 28 -13.49 -4.15 9.90
C PRO A 28 -12.77 -4.96 8.82
N GLU A 29 -13.36 -5.09 7.64
CA GLU A 29 -12.75 -5.78 6.51
C GLU A 29 -11.50 -5.05 5.97
N LEU A 30 -11.52 -3.71 5.97
CA LEU A 30 -10.37 -2.88 5.57
C LEU A 30 -9.26 -2.93 6.63
N THR A 31 -9.65 -2.85 7.90
CA THR A 31 -8.73 -3.02 9.05
C THR A 31 -8.02 -4.37 8.98
N HIS A 32 -8.78 -5.46 8.78
CA HIS A 32 -8.23 -6.81 8.68
C HIS A 32 -7.25 -6.93 7.49
N LEU A 33 -7.62 -6.41 6.32
CA LEU A 33 -6.79 -6.39 5.12
C LEU A 33 -5.45 -5.71 5.40
N LEU A 34 -5.47 -4.51 5.98
CA LEU A 34 -4.25 -3.73 6.26
C LEU A 34 -3.36 -4.42 7.31
N GLN A 35 -3.93 -5.00 8.36
CA GLN A 35 -3.18 -5.77 9.36
C GLN A 35 -2.51 -7.01 8.75
N GLN A 36 -3.24 -7.78 7.95
CA GLN A 36 -2.72 -8.98 7.29
C GLN A 36 -1.58 -8.63 6.33
N GLN A 37 -1.74 -7.59 5.50
CA GLN A 37 -0.68 -7.20 4.56
C GLN A 37 0.54 -6.64 5.28
N ARG A 38 0.37 -5.94 6.40
CA ARG A 38 1.50 -5.47 7.20
C ARG A 38 2.33 -6.62 7.77
N GLY A 39 1.69 -7.69 8.23
CA GLY A 39 2.37 -8.91 8.66
C GLY A 39 3.17 -9.57 7.53
N ARG A 40 2.60 -9.64 6.32
CA ARG A 40 3.27 -10.19 5.13
C ARG A 40 4.45 -9.35 4.65
N LEU A 41 4.33 -8.03 4.70
CA LEU A 41 5.42 -7.14 4.28
C LEU A 41 6.65 -7.22 5.20
N ASN A 42 6.48 -7.66 6.44
CA ASN A 42 7.58 -7.95 7.36
C ASN A 42 8.33 -9.26 7.03
N SER A 43 7.80 -10.14 6.17
CA SER A 43 8.39 -11.49 5.93
C SER A 43 9.35 -11.58 4.74
N GLY A 44 9.71 -10.46 4.10
CA GLY A 44 10.91 -10.38 3.25
C GLY A 44 10.72 -10.32 1.72
N ASP A 45 9.50 -10.38 1.18
CA ASP A 45 9.26 -10.23 -0.27
C ASP A 45 8.57 -8.89 -0.58
N TYR A 46 9.37 -7.82 -0.53
CA TYR A 46 8.88 -6.44 -0.55
C TYR A 46 8.17 -6.07 -1.86
N GLY A 47 8.80 -6.30 -3.01
CA GLY A 47 8.25 -5.90 -4.31
C GLY A 47 6.93 -6.62 -4.62
N THR A 48 6.88 -7.93 -4.40
CA THR A 48 5.67 -8.75 -4.55
C THR A 48 4.59 -8.33 -3.56
N GLY A 49 4.98 -8.10 -2.30
CA GLY A 49 4.06 -7.66 -1.24
C GLY A 49 3.42 -6.29 -1.53
N LEU A 50 4.18 -5.33 -2.05
CA LEU A 50 3.65 -4.02 -2.44
C LEU A 50 2.67 -4.11 -3.60
N ARG A 51 2.97 -4.90 -4.64
CA ARG A 51 2.04 -5.13 -5.76
C ARG A 51 0.76 -5.80 -5.28
N HIS A 52 0.88 -6.78 -4.41
CA HIS A 52 -0.26 -7.48 -3.83
C HIS A 52 -1.15 -6.53 -3.00
N LEU A 53 -0.55 -5.72 -2.13
CA LEU A 53 -1.26 -4.71 -1.35
C LEU A 53 -1.97 -3.68 -2.24
N GLN A 54 -1.28 -3.15 -3.26
CA GLN A 54 -1.86 -2.19 -4.20
C GLN A 54 -3.07 -2.80 -4.93
N GLY A 55 -2.97 -4.04 -5.41
CA GLY A 55 -4.09 -4.73 -6.05
C GLY A 55 -5.28 -4.96 -5.12
N LEU A 56 -5.03 -5.26 -3.84
CA LEU A 56 -6.07 -5.41 -2.84
C LEU A 56 -6.79 -4.08 -2.55
N LEU A 57 -6.05 -2.98 -2.37
CA LEU A 57 -6.63 -1.67 -2.13
C LEU A 57 -7.43 -1.17 -3.34
N SER A 58 -6.96 -1.42 -4.56
CA SER A 58 -7.72 -1.11 -5.78
C SER A 58 -9.02 -1.90 -5.87
N ARG A 59 -9.02 -3.20 -5.53
CA ARG A 59 -10.25 -4.00 -5.48
C ARG A 59 -11.20 -3.49 -4.41
N TYR A 60 -10.70 -3.20 -3.21
CA TYR A 60 -11.49 -2.63 -2.12
C TYR A 60 -12.19 -1.34 -2.57
N ALA A 61 -11.44 -0.43 -3.21
CA ALA A 61 -11.99 0.81 -3.74
C ALA A 61 -13.08 0.56 -4.78
N LEU A 62 -12.89 -0.37 -5.71
CA LEU A 62 -13.90 -0.73 -6.71
C LEU A 62 -15.17 -1.30 -6.08
N THR A 63 -15.02 -2.20 -5.09
CA THR A 63 -16.16 -2.81 -4.38
C THR A 63 -16.99 -1.78 -3.63
N HIS A 64 -16.37 -0.71 -3.12
CA HIS A 64 -17.02 0.33 -2.33
C HIS A 64 -17.29 1.61 -3.13
N ALA A 65 -17.37 1.53 -4.47
CA ALA A 65 -17.64 2.68 -5.34
C ALA A 65 -16.72 3.90 -5.08
N PHE A 66 -15.45 3.63 -4.79
CA PHE A 66 -14.41 4.59 -4.43
C PHE A 66 -14.65 5.38 -3.12
N ASP A 67 -15.65 5.01 -2.33
CA ASP A 67 -15.78 5.48 -0.96
C ASP A 67 -14.74 4.78 -0.08
N VAL A 68 -13.57 5.39 0.03
CA VAL A 68 -12.40 4.86 0.75
C VAL A 68 -11.84 5.96 1.66
N PRO A 69 -11.46 5.65 2.92
CA PRO A 69 -10.86 6.62 3.83
C PRO A 69 -9.64 7.33 3.22
N SER A 70 -9.50 8.63 3.52
CA SER A 70 -8.44 9.47 2.93
C SER A 70 -7.02 8.99 3.25
N SER A 71 -6.80 8.39 4.42
CA SER A 71 -5.53 7.75 4.80
C SER A 71 -5.18 6.58 3.87
N VAL A 72 -6.17 5.75 3.53
CA VAL A 72 -6.01 4.60 2.63
C VAL A 72 -5.84 5.05 1.17
N GLN A 73 -6.53 6.11 0.75
CA GLN A 73 -6.29 6.72 -0.57
C GLN A 73 -4.84 7.22 -0.69
N ARG A 74 -4.34 7.93 0.33
CA ARG A 74 -2.94 8.40 0.36
C ARG A 74 -1.94 7.25 0.33
N LEU A 75 -2.21 6.18 1.09
CA LEU A 75 -1.41 4.95 1.03
C LEU A 75 -1.38 4.36 -0.38
N ASN A 76 -2.54 4.26 -1.04
CA ASN A 76 -2.64 3.69 -2.39
C ASN A 76 -1.88 4.52 -3.44
N VAL A 77 -1.97 5.86 -3.38
CA VAL A 77 -1.20 6.76 -4.26
C VAL A 77 0.31 6.56 -4.08
N GLU A 78 0.77 6.44 -2.84
CA GLU A 78 2.18 6.19 -2.56
C GLU A 78 2.64 4.83 -3.10
N LEU A 79 1.84 3.77 -2.90
CA LEU A 79 2.14 2.45 -3.44
C LEU A 79 2.29 2.47 -4.98
N ILE A 80 1.40 3.17 -5.68
CA ILE A 80 1.49 3.33 -7.14
C ILE A 80 2.79 4.04 -7.53
N ARG A 81 3.18 5.10 -6.82
CA ARG A 81 4.44 5.81 -7.07
C ARG A 81 5.65 4.91 -6.84
N GLN A 82 5.66 4.15 -5.74
CA GLN A 82 6.73 3.21 -5.42
C GLN A 82 6.88 2.12 -6.47
N LEU A 83 5.78 1.49 -6.86
CA LEU A 83 5.78 0.43 -7.86
C LEU A 83 6.26 0.93 -9.22
N ARG A 84 5.84 2.13 -9.65
CA ARG A 84 6.40 2.77 -10.86
C ARG A 84 7.90 3.02 -10.74
N GLY A 85 8.38 3.44 -9.57
CA GLY A 85 9.81 3.59 -9.30
C GLY A 85 10.57 2.28 -9.47
N PHE A 86 10.03 1.17 -8.92
CA PHE A 86 10.57 -0.17 -9.10
C PHE A 86 10.59 -0.60 -10.57
N ASP A 87 9.49 -0.41 -11.30
CA ASP A 87 9.38 -0.81 -12.70
C ASP A 87 10.39 -0.07 -13.58
N VAL A 88 10.62 1.23 -13.33
CA VAL A 88 11.63 2.03 -14.05
C VAL A 88 13.03 1.52 -13.76
N LEU A 89 13.39 1.24 -12.50
CA LEU A 89 14.71 0.70 -12.15
C LEU A 89 14.95 -0.68 -12.77
N LEU A 90 13.97 -1.57 -12.72
CA LEU A 90 14.06 -2.89 -13.35
C LEU A 90 14.22 -2.78 -14.87
N ALA A 91 13.56 -1.82 -15.51
CA ALA A 91 13.70 -1.56 -16.94
C ALA A 91 15.07 -0.97 -17.32
N THR A 92 15.74 -0.24 -16.42
CA THR A 92 17.08 0.32 -16.67
C THR A 92 18.22 -0.68 -16.41
N GLN A 93 17.93 -1.81 -15.78
CA GLN A 93 18.89 -2.90 -15.51
C GLN A 93 18.87 -4.01 -16.58
N ARG A 94 18.02 -3.91 -17.59
CA ARG A 94 17.97 -4.78 -18.77
C ARG A 94 18.69 -4.13 -19.94
#